data_AF-A0A6L8V454-F1
#
_entry.id   AF-A0A6L8V454-F1
#
_cell.length_a   1.000
_cell.length_b   1.000
_cell.length_c   1.000
_cell.angle_alpha   90.00
_cell.angle_beta   90.00
_cell.angle_gamma   90.00
#
_symmetry.space_group_name_H-M   'P 1'
#
loop_
_entity.id
_entity.type
_entity.pdbx_description
1 polymer ?
#
loop_
_entity_poly.entity_id
_entity_poly.type
_entity_poly.pdbx_seq_one_letter_code
_entity_poly.pdbx_strand_id
1 'polypeptide(L)'
;MEILLASLALIWGNVTAANPDASFEQLVQASLDAKNAVAVVQPAPTNDPTDPLAPTNKLDPQKDAPKVKGVYATAHSAGGARLNTLLKLMDDTELNAMVIDVKDDWGYITWETGNPELDAMGTTQKIIGNMPGLMSTLNEHKIYPIARIVVFKDTVLAKKKPELSFVNPDGTLWGNGKNPPDSFVNPYNKEVWDYNIAVAKEAVKAGFKEIQFDYVRFPEGFEKRADTLKYTKDERPRIDAVASFVKYAKEQLQPLGVRVSVDIFGYAASVPAAEGIGQDFEKISQNVDVISPMIYPSHYSTGWFGAKVPDAAPYVTINGASKDTTKKLEAIDKKGWKPVVRPWIQDFTASWVSGYIKYGPHEVQEQIRALKDNGVDEFLLWNANNNYTPNVSY
;
A
#
# COMPACT_ATOMS: atom_id res chain seq x y z
N MET A 1 -22.15 42.24 -14.65
CA MET A 1 -23.15 42.51 -13.59
C MET A 1 -23.75 41.20 -13.06
N GLU A 2 -22.95 40.13 -12.92
CA GLU A 2 -23.36 38.87 -12.27
C GLU A 2 -22.36 38.40 -11.20
N ILE A 3 -21.28 39.17 -10.96
CA ILE A 3 -20.27 38.86 -9.92
C ILE A 3 -20.59 39.56 -8.58
N LEU A 4 -21.63 40.40 -8.55
CA LEU A 4 -22.07 41.14 -7.36
C LEU A 4 -23.25 40.49 -6.62
N LEU A 5 -23.75 39.35 -7.09
CA LEU A 5 -24.85 38.60 -6.47
C LEU A 5 -24.40 37.31 -5.74
N ALA A 6 -23.17 36.84 -5.95
CA ALA A 6 -22.62 35.69 -5.23
C ALA A 6 -21.99 36.07 -3.87
N SER A 7 -21.65 37.33 -3.66
CA SER A 7 -21.03 37.84 -2.42
C SER A 7 -22.03 38.18 -1.30
N LEU A 8 -23.34 38.13 -1.59
CA LEU A 8 -24.41 38.44 -0.63
C LEU A 8 -25.08 37.19 -0.01
N ALA A 9 -24.71 35.98 -0.44
CA ALA A 9 -25.24 34.73 0.12
C ALA A 9 -24.37 34.10 1.23
N LEU A 10 -23.20 34.69 1.52
CA LEU A 10 -22.26 34.17 2.53
C LEU A 10 -22.31 34.93 3.87
N ILE A 11 -23.21 35.91 4.01
CA ILE A 11 -23.27 36.74 5.23
C ILE A 11 -24.46 36.40 6.15
N TRP A 12 -25.51 35.68 5.70
CA TRP A 12 -26.60 35.24 6.59
C TRP A 12 -26.95 33.76 6.36
N GLY A 13 -26.33 32.89 7.16
CA GLY A 13 -26.65 31.47 7.15
C GLY A 13 -25.77 30.64 8.08
N ASN A 14 -25.91 30.85 9.38
CA ASN A 14 -25.45 29.97 10.46
C ASN A 14 -23.93 29.78 10.63
N VAL A 15 -23.36 30.77 11.32
CA VAL A 15 -22.26 30.56 12.26
C VAL A 15 -22.80 29.71 13.43
N THR A 16 -22.39 28.45 13.53
CA THR A 16 -22.33 27.73 14.81
C THR A 16 -20.95 27.10 14.97
N ALA A 17 -20.11 27.82 15.72
CA ALA A 17 -19.02 27.38 16.59
C ALA A 17 -18.06 26.25 16.13
N ALA A 18 -16.90 26.63 15.61
CA ALA A 18 -15.58 26.12 16.04
C ALA A 18 -14.46 27.06 15.54
N ASN A 19 -13.59 27.51 16.45
CA ASN A 19 -12.37 28.33 16.29
C ASN A 19 -12.54 29.86 16.14
N PRO A 20 -12.35 30.65 17.22
CA PRO A 20 -12.50 32.11 17.20
C PRO A 20 -11.19 32.91 16.98
N ASP A 21 -10.08 32.33 16.50
CA ASP A 21 -8.78 33.03 16.46
C ASP A 21 -8.06 32.98 15.10
N ALA A 22 -8.76 33.29 14.01
CA ALA A 22 -8.10 33.74 12.77
C ALA A 22 -8.43 35.21 12.57
N SER A 23 -7.44 36.10 12.71
CA SER A 23 -7.67 37.52 12.52
C SER A 23 -7.96 37.81 11.04
N PHE A 24 -8.79 38.83 10.77
CA PHE A 24 -9.14 39.24 9.40
C PHE A 24 -7.88 39.53 8.55
N GLU A 25 -6.81 40.00 9.17
CA GLU A 25 -5.51 40.21 8.51
C GLU A 25 -4.84 38.90 8.06
N GLN A 26 -4.94 37.81 8.82
CA GLN A 26 -4.42 36.49 8.41
C GLN A 26 -5.19 35.92 7.21
N LEU A 27 -6.51 36.13 7.15
CA LEU A 27 -7.34 35.72 6.02
C LEU A 27 -7.04 36.54 4.77
N VAL A 28 -6.83 37.86 4.92
CA VAL A 28 -6.45 38.74 3.81
C VAL A 28 -5.04 38.40 3.30
N GLN A 29 -4.08 38.17 4.19
CA GLN A 29 -2.70 37.79 3.85
C GLN A 29 -2.66 36.43 3.15
N ALA A 30 -3.38 35.42 3.66
CA ALA A 30 -3.50 34.12 2.99
C ALA A 30 -4.12 34.24 1.59
N SER A 31 -5.07 35.17 1.38
CA SER A 31 -5.66 35.41 0.06
C SER A 31 -4.71 36.15 -0.90
N LEU A 32 -3.84 37.01 -0.36
CA LEU A 32 -2.82 37.73 -1.13
C LEU A 32 -1.66 36.80 -1.49
N ASP A 33 -1.26 35.91 -0.58
CA ASP A 33 -0.24 34.87 -0.81
C ASP A 33 -0.74 33.84 -1.82
N ALA A 34 -2.02 33.48 -1.78
CA ALA A 34 -2.66 32.63 -2.80
C ALA A 34 -2.77 33.30 -4.18
N LYS A 35 -2.97 34.63 -4.22
CA LYS A 35 -2.99 35.40 -5.48
C LYS A 35 -1.60 35.67 -6.06
N ASN A 36 -0.59 35.78 -5.20
CA ASN A 36 0.80 36.04 -5.57
C ASN A 36 1.65 34.75 -5.69
N ALA A 37 1.07 33.59 -5.42
CA ALA A 37 1.66 32.30 -5.77
C ALA A 37 1.81 32.23 -7.29
N VAL A 38 2.97 32.67 -7.77
CA VAL A 38 3.43 32.41 -9.13
C VAL A 38 3.43 30.90 -9.26
N ALA A 39 2.48 30.38 -10.04
CA ALA A 39 2.53 29.01 -10.50
C ALA A 39 3.91 28.80 -11.13
N VAL A 40 4.78 28.08 -10.43
CA VAL A 40 6.00 27.54 -11.02
C VAL A 40 5.50 26.57 -12.07
N VAL A 41 5.39 27.04 -13.31
CA VAL A 41 5.12 26.20 -14.47
C VAL A 41 6.31 25.24 -14.54
N GLN A 42 6.14 24.05 -13.96
CA GLN A 42 7.06 22.95 -14.18
C GLN A 42 7.15 22.73 -15.70
N PRO A 43 8.36 22.55 -16.26
CA PRO A 43 8.48 22.19 -17.66
C PRO A 43 7.64 20.95 -17.95
N ALA A 44 7.03 20.92 -19.14
CA ALA A 44 6.25 19.79 -19.61
C ALA A 44 7.04 18.48 -19.45
N PRO A 45 6.39 17.39 -19.03
CA PRO A 45 7.08 16.14 -18.75
C PRO A 45 7.81 15.62 -19.98
N THR A 46 9.01 15.10 -19.76
CA THR A 46 9.68 14.22 -20.72
C THR A 46 8.93 12.89 -20.70
N ASN A 47 7.77 12.83 -21.37
CA ASN A 47 7.23 11.55 -21.78
C ASN A 47 8.25 10.98 -22.75
N ASP A 48 8.93 9.90 -22.39
CA ASP A 48 9.53 9.05 -23.42
C ASP A 48 8.35 8.50 -24.22
N PRO A 49 8.14 8.92 -25.48
CA PRO A 49 6.98 8.50 -26.25
C PRO A 49 7.00 7.00 -26.56
N THR A 50 8.09 6.28 -26.18
CA THR A 50 8.25 4.84 -26.38
C THR A 50 7.88 3.98 -25.16
N ASP A 51 7.81 4.54 -23.95
CA ASP A 51 7.41 3.81 -22.73
C ASP A 51 6.16 4.44 -22.08
N PRO A 52 4.95 3.85 -22.27
CA PRO A 52 3.72 4.36 -21.68
C PRO A 52 3.68 4.25 -20.13
N LEU A 53 4.61 3.50 -19.54
CA LEU A 53 4.75 3.33 -18.09
C LEU A 53 5.83 4.23 -17.48
N ALA A 54 6.51 5.05 -18.29
CA ALA A 54 7.48 6.01 -17.77
C ALA A 54 6.79 6.98 -16.79
N PRO A 55 7.35 7.19 -15.59
CA PRO A 55 6.73 8.04 -14.60
C PRO A 55 6.83 9.52 -15.02
N THR A 56 5.75 10.26 -14.79
CA THR A 56 5.67 11.69 -15.08
C THR A 56 6.15 12.48 -13.86
N ASN A 57 7.29 13.18 -13.96
CA ASN A 57 7.83 14.04 -12.89
C ASN A 57 7.91 13.33 -11.51
N LYS A 58 8.52 12.14 -11.47
CA LYS A 58 8.66 11.36 -10.23
C LYS A 58 9.44 12.15 -9.18
N LEU A 59 8.76 12.55 -8.13
CA LEU A 59 9.33 13.19 -6.96
C LEU A 59 8.66 12.59 -5.71
N ASP A 60 9.46 12.29 -4.70
CA ASP A 60 8.95 11.91 -3.38
C ASP A 60 8.31 13.15 -2.72
N PRO A 61 7.00 13.13 -2.43
CA PRO A 61 6.30 14.27 -1.83
C PRO A 61 6.64 14.48 -0.35
N GLN A 62 7.31 13.52 0.29
CA GLN A 62 7.63 13.55 1.71
C GLN A 62 9.12 13.25 1.97
N LYS A 63 10.01 14.11 1.47
CA LYS A 63 11.47 13.95 1.60
C LYS A 63 11.96 13.85 3.05
N ASP A 64 11.24 14.49 3.98
CA ASP A 64 11.57 14.53 5.40
C ASP A 64 10.85 13.46 6.23
N ALA A 65 10.13 12.53 5.58
CA ALA A 65 9.51 11.41 6.28
C ALA A 65 10.58 10.56 6.99
N PRO A 66 10.28 10.03 8.19
CA PRO A 66 11.24 9.23 8.94
C PRO A 66 11.62 7.96 8.18
N LYS A 67 12.78 7.39 8.51
CA LYS A 67 13.11 6.02 8.13
C LYS A 67 12.12 5.08 8.83
N VAL A 68 11.24 4.47 8.06
CA VAL A 68 10.13 3.69 8.60
C VAL A 68 10.62 2.32 9.07
N LYS A 69 10.35 2.03 10.34
CA LYS A 69 10.45 0.71 10.95
C LYS A 69 9.07 0.39 11.51
N GLY A 70 8.26 -0.33 10.75
CA GLY A 70 6.82 -0.43 10.99
C GLY A 70 6.32 -1.83 11.34
N VAL A 71 5.08 -1.89 11.81
CA VAL A 71 4.33 -3.13 12.00
C VAL A 71 3.02 -3.10 11.25
N TYR A 72 2.51 -4.28 10.89
CA TYR A 72 1.16 -4.46 10.40
C TYR A 72 0.13 -4.50 11.53
N ALA A 73 -1.03 -3.88 11.31
CA ALA A 73 -2.20 -3.96 12.16
C ALA A 73 -3.44 -4.20 11.31
N THR A 74 -4.17 -5.27 11.60
CA THR A 74 -5.53 -5.44 11.08
C THR A 74 -6.43 -4.29 11.55
N ALA A 75 -7.53 -4.03 10.85
CA ALA A 75 -8.53 -3.08 11.31
C ALA A 75 -9.08 -3.42 12.71
N HIS A 76 -9.23 -4.71 13.03
CA HIS A 76 -9.66 -5.17 14.35
C HIS A 76 -8.65 -4.84 15.44
N SER A 77 -7.36 -4.95 15.13
CA SER A 77 -6.30 -4.58 16.06
C SER A 77 -6.23 -3.08 16.27
N ALA A 78 -6.28 -2.30 15.19
CA ALA A 78 -6.23 -0.84 15.23
C ALA A 78 -7.49 -0.22 15.86
N GLY A 79 -8.67 -0.81 15.65
CA GLY A 79 -9.93 -0.38 16.24
C GLY A 79 -10.25 -0.98 17.60
N GLY A 80 -9.39 -1.85 18.14
CA GLY A 80 -9.67 -2.66 19.33
C GLY A 80 -8.57 -2.64 20.39
N ALA A 81 -8.69 -3.52 21.39
CA ALA A 81 -7.80 -3.54 22.56
C ALA A 81 -6.33 -3.84 22.23
N ARG A 82 -6.06 -4.50 21.10
CA ARG A 82 -4.69 -4.82 20.65
C ARG A 82 -3.87 -3.57 20.35
N LEU A 83 -4.51 -2.46 19.96
CA LEU A 83 -3.84 -1.19 19.70
C LEU A 83 -2.92 -0.80 20.85
N ASN A 84 -3.39 -0.87 22.11
CA ASN A 84 -2.59 -0.49 23.28
C ASN A 84 -1.30 -1.33 23.43
N THR A 85 -1.34 -2.60 23.06
CA THR A 85 -0.14 -3.45 23.06
C THR A 85 0.85 -3.03 21.98
N LEU A 86 0.35 -2.67 20.79
CA LEU A 86 1.18 -2.18 19.68
C LEU A 86 1.78 -0.80 19.99
N LEU A 87 1.00 0.11 20.57
CA LEU A 87 1.47 1.42 21.02
C LEU A 87 2.59 1.27 22.04
N LYS A 88 2.39 0.42 23.06
CA LYS A 88 3.42 0.14 24.06
C LYS A 88 4.71 -0.41 23.42
N LEU A 89 4.59 -1.33 22.46
CA LEU A 89 5.76 -1.85 21.75
C LEU A 89 6.50 -0.73 21.00
N MET A 90 5.78 0.17 20.33
CA MET A 90 6.38 1.30 19.62
C MET A 90 7.05 2.29 20.58
N ASP A 91 6.42 2.59 21.71
CA ASP A 91 6.98 3.48 22.72
C ASP A 91 8.26 2.92 23.38
N ASP A 92 8.34 1.59 23.53
CA ASP A 92 9.47 0.90 24.14
C ASP A 92 10.63 0.62 23.16
N THR A 93 10.45 0.88 21.86
CA THR A 93 11.39 0.45 20.81
C THR A 93 11.64 1.53 19.74
N GLU A 94 12.41 1.18 18.70
CA GLU A 94 12.72 2.06 17.56
C GLU A 94 11.64 2.00 16.46
N LEU A 95 10.56 1.23 16.67
CA LEU A 95 9.44 1.13 15.74
C LEU A 95 8.64 2.43 15.72
N ASN A 96 8.30 2.92 14.53
CA ASN A 96 7.76 4.27 14.35
C ASN A 96 6.64 4.37 13.32
N ALA A 97 6.13 3.25 12.80
CA ALA A 97 5.06 3.26 11.81
C ALA A 97 4.07 2.12 12.00
N MET A 98 2.82 2.35 11.59
CA MET A 98 1.79 1.33 11.57
C MET A 98 1.14 1.27 10.20
N VAL A 99 1.15 0.08 9.60
CA VAL A 99 0.40 -0.25 8.40
C VAL A 99 -0.95 -0.79 8.83
N ILE A 100 -2.01 -0.04 8.56
CA ILE A 100 -3.36 -0.31 9.04
C ILE A 100 -4.26 -0.65 7.88
N ASP A 101 -4.99 -1.76 8.00
CA ASP A 101 -6.02 -2.12 7.01
C ASP A 101 -7.16 -1.11 7.03
N VAL A 102 -7.17 -0.26 6.02
CA VAL A 102 -8.30 0.63 5.72
C VAL A 102 -9.23 -0.04 4.70
N LYS A 103 -8.68 -0.95 3.88
CA LYS A 103 -9.45 -1.94 3.13
C LYS A 103 -8.80 -3.32 3.23
N ASP A 104 -9.51 -4.26 3.83
CA ASP A 104 -8.98 -5.59 4.19
C ASP A 104 -8.87 -6.56 3.01
N ASP A 105 -8.31 -7.74 3.26
CA ASP A 105 -8.06 -8.76 2.24
C ASP A 105 -9.29 -9.56 1.80
N TRP A 106 -10.43 -9.33 2.46
CA TRP A 106 -11.74 -9.77 2.00
C TRP A 106 -12.34 -8.76 1.00
N GLY A 107 -12.03 -7.47 1.20
CA GLY A 107 -12.47 -6.35 0.36
C GLY A 107 -13.32 -5.31 1.09
N TYR A 108 -13.47 -5.42 2.41
CA TYR A 108 -14.26 -4.46 3.19
C TYR A 108 -13.48 -3.17 3.43
N ILE A 109 -14.14 -2.03 3.22
CA ILE A 109 -13.67 -0.74 3.74
C ILE A 109 -13.93 -0.75 5.24
N THR A 110 -12.90 -0.56 6.05
CA THR A 110 -12.93 -0.94 7.47
C THR A 110 -13.37 0.19 8.41
N TRP A 111 -13.76 1.34 7.85
CA TRP A 111 -14.30 2.49 8.58
C TRP A 111 -15.36 3.23 7.74
N GLU A 112 -16.21 4.01 8.40
CA GLU A 112 -17.16 4.88 7.72
C GLU A 112 -16.43 6.09 7.11
N THR A 113 -16.32 6.11 5.78
CA THR A 113 -15.61 7.18 5.06
C THR A 113 -16.42 8.48 4.99
N GLY A 114 -17.75 8.38 5.05
CA GLY A 114 -18.68 9.48 4.81
C GLY A 114 -18.78 9.87 3.32
N ASN A 115 -18.26 9.04 2.42
CA ASN A 115 -18.34 9.23 0.98
C ASN A 115 -19.57 8.48 0.42
N PRO A 116 -20.60 9.18 -0.12
CA PRO A 116 -21.83 8.55 -0.58
C PRO A 116 -21.63 7.53 -1.71
N GLU A 117 -20.61 7.70 -2.55
CA GLU A 117 -20.32 6.77 -3.65
C GLU A 117 -19.77 5.44 -3.11
N LEU A 118 -18.88 5.50 -2.12
CA LEU A 118 -18.35 4.31 -1.45
C LEU A 118 -19.45 3.61 -0.61
N ASP A 119 -20.29 4.38 0.06
CA ASP A 119 -21.41 3.84 0.84
C ASP A 119 -22.43 3.12 -0.07
N ALA A 120 -22.69 3.65 -1.26
CA ALA A 120 -23.58 3.04 -2.26
C ALA A 120 -23.08 1.67 -2.75
N MET A 121 -21.76 1.38 -2.68
CA MET A 121 -21.21 0.05 -2.99
C MET A 121 -21.59 -0.98 -1.91
N GLY A 122 -21.90 -0.53 -0.70
CA GLY A 122 -22.26 -1.38 0.43
C GLY A 122 -21.16 -2.36 0.81
N THR A 123 -19.89 -1.96 0.64
CA THR A 123 -18.67 -2.72 0.96
C THR A 123 -18.04 -2.26 2.28
N THR A 124 -18.67 -1.34 3.00
CA THR A 124 -18.15 -0.81 4.26
C THR A 124 -18.55 -1.69 5.45
N GLN A 125 -17.58 -1.96 6.33
CA GLN A 125 -17.80 -2.49 7.68
C GLN A 125 -17.12 -1.56 8.68
N LYS A 126 -17.89 -1.04 9.65
CA LYS A 126 -17.37 -0.17 10.70
C LYS A 126 -16.58 -0.94 11.75
N ILE A 127 -15.39 -1.41 11.38
CA ILE A 127 -14.46 -2.12 12.28
C ILE A 127 -13.68 -1.09 13.12
N ILE A 128 -13.11 -0.08 12.46
CA ILE A 128 -12.51 1.08 13.13
C ILE A 128 -13.63 2.07 13.45
N GLY A 129 -14.06 2.08 14.72
CA GLY A 129 -15.22 2.86 15.15
C GLY A 129 -15.00 4.37 15.25
N ASN A 130 -13.74 4.82 15.45
CA ASN A 130 -13.38 6.22 15.62
C ASN A 130 -12.05 6.54 14.90
N MET A 131 -12.12 6.81 13.59
CA MET A 131 -10.95 7.14 12.78
C MET A 131 -10.24 8.43 13.23
N PRO A 132 -10.92 9.55 13.55
CA PRO A 132 -10.25 10.73 14.08
C PRO A 132 -9.50 10.48 15.40
N GLY A 133 -10.10 9.68 16.30
CA GLY A 133 -9.45 9.28 17.55
C GLY A 133 -8.20 8.43 17.32
N LEU A 134 -8.28 7.43 16.43
CA LEU A 134 -7.11 6.63 16.03
C LEU A 134 -5.97 7.51 15.51
N MET A 135 -6.28 8.46 14.64
CA MET A 135 -5.28 9.38 14.08
C MET A 135 -4.65 10.31 15.14
N SER A 136 -5.44 10.79 16.12
CA SER A 136 -4.91 11.54 17.28
C SER A 136 -3.92 10.68 18.07
N THR A 137 -4.31 9.45 18.39
CA THR A 137 -3.46 8.51 19.13
C THR A 137 -2.16 8.21 18.39
N LEU A 138 -2.23 7.90 17.08
CA LEU A 138 -1.00 7.66 16.29
C LEU A 138 -0.08 8.89 16.30
N ASN A 139 -0.64 10.09 16.16
CA ASN A 139 0.14 11.34 16.20
C ASN A 139 0.77 11.60 17.58
N GLU A 140 0.03 11.39 18.68
CA GLU A 140 0.53 11.53 20.06
C GLU A 140 1.73 10.62 20.33
N HIS A 141 1.69 9.41 19.81
CA HIS A 141 2.77 8.42 19.89
C HIS A 141 3.83 8.58 18.77
N LYS A 142 3.73 9.63 17.93
CA LYS A 142 4.66 9.92 16.81
C LYS A 142 4.78 8.76 15.81
N ILE A 143 3.70 8.03 15.61
CA ILE A 143 3.63 6.89 14.68
C ILE A 143 3.25 7.40 13.30
N TYR A 144 4.07 7.07 12.30
CA TYR A 144 3.79 7.34 10.89
C TYR A 144 2.67 6.41 10.38
N PRO A 145 1.49 6.97 10.01
CA PRO A 145 0.32 6.17 9.64
C PRO A 145 0.34 5.80 8.15
N ILE A 146 0.31 4.50 7.85
CA ILE A 146 0.26 3.94 6.50
C ILE A 146 -1.08 3.22 6.32
N ALA A 147 -1.85 3.63 5.31
CA ALA A 147 -3.13 3.03 4.98
C ALA A 147 -2.94 1.90 3.97
N ARG A 148 -3.17 0.66 4.40
CA ARG A 148 -3.16 -0.52 3.53
C ARG A 148 -4.50 -0.72 2.85
N ILE A 149 -4.45 -0.82 1.52
CA ILE A 149 -5.61 -1.07 0.66
C ILE A 149 -5.33 -2.32 -0.17
N VAL A 150 -6.04 -3.40 0.11
CA VAL A 150 -6.03 -4.59 -0.77
C VAL A 150 -6.85 -4.30 -2.01
N VAL A 151 -6.22 -4.37 -3.18
CA VAL A 151 -6.83 -3.87 -4.44
C VAL A 151 -7.63 -4.97 -5.14
N PHE A 152 -6.94 -5.97 -5.72
CA PHE A 152 -7.59 -6.92 -6.63
C PHE A 152 -8.08 -8.19 -5.94
N LYS A 153 -7.53 -8.57 -4.78
CA LYS A 153 -8.13 -9.61 -3.92
C LYS A 153 -9.31 -8.99 -3.18
N ASP A 154 -10.46 -8.96 -3.84
CA ASP A 154 -11.68 -8.33 -3.33
C ASP A 154 -12.88 -9.24 -3.58
N THR A 155 -13.19 -10.06 -2.59
CA THR A 155 -14.29 -11.02 -2.67
C THR A 155 -15.64 -10.33 -2.44
N VAL A 156 -15.69 -9.22 -1.68
CA VAL A 156 -16.93 -8.45 -1.46
C VAL A 156 -17.40 -7.85 -2.78
N LEU A 157 -16.52 -7.12 -3.46
CA LEU A 157 -16.82 -6.45 -4.72
C LEU A 157 -17.10 -7.49 -5.81
N ALA A 158 -16.29 -8.55 -5.91
CA ALA A 158 -16.51 -9.62 -6.88
C ALA A 158 -17.89 -10.29 -6.75
N LYS A 159 -18.43 -10.42 -5.54
CA LYS A 159 -19.77 -10.97 -5.31
C LYS A 159 -20.89 -9.99 -5.66
N LYS A 160 -20.69 -8.70 -5.36
CA LYS A 160 -21.69 -7.65 -5.63
C LYS A 160 -21.75 -7.23 -7.09
N LYS A 161 -20.60 -7.23 -7.75
CA LYS A 161 -20.41 -6.83 -9.15
C LYS A 161 -19.59 -7.90 -9.89
N PRO A 162 -20.17 -9.08 -10.17
CA PRO A 162 -19.47 -10.17 -10.87
C PRO A 162 -18.93 -9.77 -12.25
N GLU A 163 -19.52 -8.77 -12.91
CA GLU A 163 -19.07 -8.17 -14.17
C GLU A 163 -17.70 -7.48 -14.07
N LEU A 164 -17.28 -7.07 -12.87
CA LEU A 164 -15.96 -6.52 -12.58
C LEU A 164 -14.92 -7.61 -12.24
N SER A 165 -15.31 -8.88 -12.32
CA SER A 165 -14.55 -10.02 -11.82
C SER A 165 -14.25 -11.05 -12.92
N PHE A 166 -13.69 -12.18 -12.52
CA PHE A 166 -13.49 -13.36 -13.37
C PHE A 166 -14.61 -14.37 -13.12
N VAL A 167 -15.33 -14.76 -14.16
CA VAL A 167 -16.42 -15.75 -14.04
C VAL A 167 -16.15 -16.99 -14.89
N ASN A 168 -16.58 -18.14 -14.41
CA ASN A 168 -16.54 -19.40 -15.15
C ASN A 168 -17.48 -19.36 -16.37
N PRO A 169 -17.35 -20.28 -17.34
CA PRO A 169 -18.24 -20.34 -18.50
C PRO A 169 -19.73 -20.42 -18.17
N ASP A 170 -20.08 -21.06 -17.05
CA ASP A 170 -21.44 -21.18 -16.53
C ASP A 170 -21.97 -19.91 -15.82
N GLY A 171 -21.16 -18.85 -15.74
CA GLY A 171 -21.50 -17.58 -15.11
C GLY A 171 -21.22 -17.52 -13.60
N THR A 172 -20.75 -18.60 -12.99
CA THR A 172 -20.38 -18.60 -11.56
C THR A 172 -19.09 -17.84 -11.31
N LEU A 173 -19.02 -17.15 -10.17
CA LEU A 173 -17.81 -16.42 -9.76
C LEU A 173 -16.64 -17.39 -9.57
N TRP A 174 -15.48 -17.07 -10.17
CA TRP A 174 -14.28 -17.86 -9.96
C TRP A 174 -13.63 -17.53 -8.60
N GLY A 175 -13.09 -18.56 -7.96
CA GLY A 175 -12.36 -18.42 -6.71
C GLY A 175 -11.32 -19.53 -6.54
N ASN A 176 -10.58 -19.46 -5.45
CA ASN A 176 -9.43 -20.34 -5.18
C ASN A 176 -9.76 -21.73 -4.61
N GLY A 177 -11.04 -22.13 -4.63
CA GLY A 177 -11.47 -23.45 -4.13
C GLY A 177 -11.50 -23.59 -2.61
N LYS A 178 -11.21 -22.53 -1.84
CA LYS A 178 -11.46 -22.49 -0.39
C LYS A 178 -12.96 -22.40 -0.08
N ASN A 179 -13.31 -22.58 1.19
CA ASN A 179 -14.67 -22.39 1.69
C ASN A 179 -14.69 -21.46 2.93
N PRO A 180 -15.18 -20.21 2.84
CA PRO A 180 -15.63 -19.56 1.61
C PRO A 180 -14.46 -19.28 0.64
N PRO A 181 -14.71 -19.18 -0.69
CA PRO A 181 -13.66 -18.93 -1.66
C PRO A 181 -13.19 -17.48 -1.60
N ASP A 182 -11.87 -17.27 -1.76
CA ASP A 182 -11.35 -15.96 -2.11
C ASP A 182 -11.52 -15.75 -3.62
N SER A 183 -11.98 -14.57 -4.01
CA SER A 183 -12.14 -14.12 -5.39
C SER A 183 -11.37 -12.82 -5.63
N PHE A 184 -11.09 -12.54 -6.89
CA PHE A 184 -10.41 -11.32 -7.30
C PHE A 184 -11.23 -10.57 -8.33
N VAL A 185 -11.15 -9.25 -8.29
CA VAL A 185 -11.65 -8.35 -9.32
C VAL A 185 -10.58 -8.08 -10.38
N ASN A 186 -11.03 -7.68 -11.56
CA ASN A 186 -10.24 -7.68 -12.78
C ASN A 186 -9.27 -6.48 -12.88
N PRO A 187 -7.94 -6.70 -12.96
CA PRO A 187 -6.94 -5.64 -13.11
C PRO A 187 -7.04 -4.80 -14.39
N TYR A 188 -7.75 -5.23 -15.42
CA TYR A 188 -8.00 -4.42 -16.62
C TYR A 188 -9.08 -3.36 -16.42
N ASN A 189 -9.87 -3.45 -15.35
CA ASN A 189 -11.09 -2.67 -15.21
C ASN A 189 -10.85 -1.32 -14.51
N LYS A 190 -11.11 -0.22 -15.22
CA LYS A 190 -10.93 1.14 -14.72
C LYS A 190 -11.89 1.50 -13.58
N GLU A 191 -13.10 0.93 -13.53
CA GLU A 191 -14.04 1.11 -12.42
C GLU A 191 -13.47 0.54 -11.11
N VAL A 192 -12.80 -0.62 -11.18
CA VAL A 192 -12.09 -1.21 -10.03
C VAL A 192 -10.97 -0.29 -9.55
N TRP A 193 -10.23 0.32 -10.48
CA TRP A 193 -9.17 1.26 -10.14
C TRP A 193 -9.76 2.48 -9.43
N ASP A 194 -10.78 3.10 -10.02
CA ASP A 194 -11.42 4.31 -9.48
C ASP A 194 -12.03 4.10 -8.11
N TYR A 195 -12.66 2.94 -7.89
CA TYR A 195 -13.14 2.55 -6.56
C TYR A 195 -12.03 2.55 -5.52
N ASN A 196 -10.89 1.91 -5.80
CA ASN A 196 -9.76 1.88 -4.85
C ASN A 196 -9.08 3.24 -4.69
N ILE A 197 -9.04 4.09 -5.72
CA ILE A 197 -8.56 5.47 -5.62
C ILE A 197 -9.50 6.32 -4.75
N ALA A 198 -10.82 6.13 -4.84
CA ALA A 198 -11.77 6.82 -3.96
C ALA A 198 -11.54 6.44 -2.49
N VAL A 199 -11.34 5.15 -2.19
CA VAL A 199 -10.97 4.70 -0.83
C VAL A 199 -9.66 5.34 -0.37
N ALA A 200 -8.63 5.36 -1.24
CA ALA A 200 -7.35 5.98 -0.94
C ALA A 200 -7.50 7.48 -0.62
N LYS A 201 -8.28 8.23 -1.40
CA LYS A 201 -8.54 9.65 -1.17
C LYS A 201 -9.20 9.91 0.19
N GLU A 202 -10.15 9.07 0.60
CA GLU A 202 -10.76 9.18 1.94
C GLU A 202 -9.78 8.81 3.06
N ALA A 203 -8.86 7.85 2.84
CA ALA A 203 -7.79 7.56 3.79
C ALA A 203 -6.82 8.75 3.93
N VAL A 204 -6.45 9.41 2.83
CA VAL A 204 -5.62 10.64 2.88
C VAL A 204 -6.34 11.73 3.67
N LYS A 205 -7.63 11.95 3.41
CA LYS A 205 -8.47 12.92 4.13
C LYS A 205 -8.57 12.61 5.63
N ALA A 206 -8.58 11.33 6.01
CA ALA A 206 -8.54 10.92 7.40
C ALA A 206 -7.20 11.26 8.09
N GLY A 207 -6.13 11.47 7.33
CA GLY A 207 -4.83 11.94 7.82
C GLY A 207 -3.68 10.95 7.62
N PHE A 208 -3.91 9.82 6.94
CA PHE A 208 -2.84 8.90 6.56
C PHE A 208 -1.79 9.59 5.70
N LYS A 209 -0.52 9.26 5.93
CA LYS A 209 0.62 9.88 5.22
C LYS A 209 1.07 9.08 4.02
N GLU A 210 0.76 7.79 4.00
CA GLU A 210 1.13 6.88 2.91
C GLU A 210 -0.03 5.96 2.58
N ILE A 211 -0.23 5.72 1.29
CA ILE A 211 -1.15 4.70 0.79
C ILE A 211 -0.33 3.53 0.28
N GLN A 212 -0.46 2.39 0.94
CA GLN A 212 0.17 1.14 0.55
C GLN A 212 -0.85 0.22 -0.13
N PHE A 213 -0.64 -0.05 -1.40
CA PHE A 213 -1.48 -0.98 -2.15
C PHE A 213 -0.94 -2.40 -2.05
N ASP A 214 -1.79 -3.33 -1.64
CA ASP A 214 -1.48 -4.75 -1.56
C ASP A 214 -2.36 -5.56 -2.54
N TYR A 215 -1.93 -6.77 -2.87
CA TYR A 215 -2.51 -7.65 -3.88
C TYR A 215 -2.70 -6.95 -5.22
N VAL A 216 -1.70 -6.15 -5.61
CA VAL A 216 -1.61 -5.51 -6.92
C VAL A 216 -1.13 -6.55 -7.95
N ARG A 217 -2.00 -7.52 -8.24
CA ARG A 217 -1.73 -8.71 -9.05
C ARG A 217 -2.99 -9.46 -9.48
N PHE A 218 -2.83 -10.36 -10.44
CA PHE A 218 -3.81 -11.42 -10.73
C PHE A 218 -3.77 -12.55 -9.67
N PRO A 219 -4.82 -13.39 -9.57
CA PRO A 219 -4.81 -14.58 -8.74
C PRO A 219 -3.66 -15.54 -9.12
N GLU A 220 -3.15 -16.27 -8.13
CA GLU A 220 -2.22 -17.37 -8.42
C GLU A 220 -2.93 -18.46 -9.24
N GLY A 221 -2.25 -18.99 -10.26
CA GLY A 221 -2.81 -19.96 -11.19
C GLY A 221 -3.76 -19.38 -12.23
N PHE A 222 -3.93 -18.04 -12.27
CA PHE A 222 -4.76 -17.38 -13.28
C PHE A 222 -4.32 -17.70 -14.71
N GLU A 223 -3.02 -17.81 -14.97
CA GLU A 223 -2.47 -18.16 -16.30
C GLU A 223 -3.02 -19.48 -16.84
N LYS A 224 -3.39 -20.42 -15.97
CA LYS A 224 -3.94 -21.73 -16.35
C LYS A 224 -5.44 -21.68 -16.64
N ARG A 225 -6.09 -20.58 -16.29
CA ARG A 225 -7.55 -20.38 -16.37
C ARG A 225 -7.93 -19.22 -17.28
N ALA A 226 -7.00 -18.35 -17.64
CA ALA A 226 -7.21 -17.10 -18.38
C ALA A 226 -7.96 -17.28 -19.72
N ASP A 227 -7.83 -18.43 -20.39
CA ASP A 227 -8.52 -18.72 -21.65
C ASP A 227 -9.92 -19.32 -21.46
N THR A 228 -10.21 -19.81 -20.24
CA THR A 228 -11.50 -20.42 -19.89
C THR A 228 -12.45 -19.46 -19.18
N LEU A 229 -11.90 -18.46 -18.49
CA LEU A 229 -12.66 -17.48 -17.73
C LEU A 229 -13.22 -16.40 -18.65
N LYS A 230 -14.40 -15.88 -18.32
CA LYS A 230 -14.99 -14.69 -18.95
C LYS A 230 -14.67 -13.46 -18.10
N TYR A 231 -14.09 -12.44 -18.73
CA TYR A 231 -13.74 -11.15 -18.14
C TYR A 231 -13.42 -10.15 -19.25
N THR A 232 -13.48 -8.86 -18.94
CA THR A 232 -13.05 -7.81 -19.87
C THR A 232 -11.52 -7.74 -19.93
N LYS A 233 -10.94 -7.64 -21.12
CA LYS A 233 -9.50 -7.43 -21.29
C LYS A 233 -9.24 -6.60 -22.54
N ASP A 234 -8.09 -5.97 -22.58
CA ASP A 234 -7.56 -5.32 -23.76
C ASP A 234 -6.24 -6.00 -24.18
N GLU A 235 -5.57 -5.43 -25.18
CA GLU A 235 -4.34 -6.00 -25.76
C GLU A 235 -3.12 -5.90 -24.84
N ARG A 236 -3.22 -5.21 -23.69
CA ARG A 236 -2.07 -5.11 -22.78
C ARG A 236 -1.74 -6.47 -22.18
N PRO A 237 -0.44 -6.84 -22.12
CA PRO A 237 0.02 -7.93 -21.27
C PRO A 237 -0.40 -7.71 -19.81
N ARG A 238 -0.57 -8.79 -19.05
CA ARG A 238 -0.96 -8.73 -17.63
C ARG A 238 -0.05 -7.84 -16.78
N ILE A 239 1.26 -7.91 -17.03
CA ILE A 239 2.26 -7.06 -16.36
C ILE A 239 2.01 -5.58 -16.61
N ASP A 240 1.56 -5.21 -17.82
CA ASP A 240 1.29 -3.82 -18.18
C ASP A 240 -0.06 -3.36 -17.64
N ALA A 241 -1.07 -4.22 -17.56
CA ALA A 241 -2.33 -3.91 -16.90
C ALA A 241 -2.13 -3.56 -15.41
N VAL A 242 -1.34 -4.37 -14.70
CA VAL A 242 -1.00 -4.14 -13.28
C VAL A 242 -0.14 -2.89 -13.12
N ALA A 243 0.92 -2.72 -13.90
CA ALA A 243 1.77 -1.53 -13.83
C ALA A 243 1.01 -0.24 -14.21
N SER A 244 0.04 -0.33 -15.13
CA SER A 244 -0.84 0.80 -15.49
C SER A 244 -1.71 1.24 -14.32
N PHE A 245 -2.24 0.30 -13.52
CA PHE A 245 -2.96 0.65 -12.29
C PHE A 245 -2.04 1.39 -11.32
N VAL A 246 -0.82 0.91 -11.10
CA VAL A 246 0.15 1.54 -10.17
C VAL A 246 0.48 2.96 -10.62
N LYS A 247 0.79 3.15 -11.91
CA LYS A 247 1.01 4.47 -12.49
C LYS A 247 -0.20 5.39 -12.29
N TYR A 248 -1.39 4.91 -12.65
CA TYR A 248 -2.63 5.65 -12.47
C TYR A 248 -2.84 6.06 -11.01
N ALA A 249 -2.65 5.13 -10.08
CA ALA A 249 -2.81 5.39 -8.65
C ALA A 249 -1.83 6.44 -8.14
N LYS A 250 -0.55 6.36 -8.56
CA LYS A 250 0.46 7.36 -8.22
C LYS A 250 0.08 8.74 -8.74
N GLU A 251 -0.36 8.86 -9.98
CA GLU A 251 -0.78 10.14 -10.57
C GLU A 251 -2.00 10.74 -9.87
N GLN A 252 -2.97 9.91 -9.47
CA GLN A 252 -4.16 10.38 -8.77
C GLN A 252 -3.89 10.84 -7.33
N LEU A 253 -2.88 10.28 -6.68
CA LEU A 253 -2.56 10.57 -5.27
C LEU A 253 -1.42 11.57 -5.10
N GLN A 254 -0.56 11.75 -6.11
CA GLN A 254 0.56 12.69 -6.07
C GLN A 254 0.14 14.13 -5.72
N PRO A 255 -0.95 14.70 -6.26
CA PRO A 255 -1.40 16.05 -5.88
C PRO A 255 -1.81 16.20 -4.41
N LEU A 256 -2.04 15.09 -3.70
CA LEU A 256 -2.44 15.08 -2.30
C LEU A 256 -1.24 15.03 -1.34
N GLY A 257 -0.01 15.00 -1.87
CA GLY A 257 1.22 15.07 -1.06
C GLY A 257 1.52 13.81 -0.26
N VAL A 258 0.86 12.68 -0.54
CA VAL A 258 1.10 11.41 0.14
C VAL A 258 2.04 10.51 -0.65
N ARG A 259 2.77 9.64 0.07
CA ARG A 259 3.55 8.58 -0.56
C ARG A 259 2.62 7.47 -1.05
N VAL A 260 2.96 6.87 -2.18
CA VAL A 260 2.33 5.65 -2.69
C VAL A 260 3.34 4.54 -2.62
N SER A 261 2.95 3.44 -1.99
CA SER A 261 3.75 2.23 -1.87
C SER A 261 2.99 1.00 -2.37
N VAL A 262 3.73 -0.03 -2.77
CA VAL A 262 3.16 -1.28 -3.28
C VAL A 262 3.85 -2.48 -2.65
N ASP A 263 3.04 -3.42 -2.18
CA ASP A 263 3.49 -4.72 -1.74
C ASP A 263 3.67 -5.66 -2.94
N ILE A 264 4.81 -6.34 -2.98
CA ILE A 264 5.18 -7.25 -4.06
C ILE A 264 5.79 -8.52 -3.49
N PHE A 265 5.57 -9.67 -4.15
CA PHE A 265 6.25 -10.89 -3.71
C PHE A 265 7.77 -10.74 -3.82
N GLY A 266 8.51 -11.13 -2.78
CA GLY A 266 9.97 -11.04 -2.78
C GLY A 266 10.63 -11.81 -3.92
N TYR A 267 10.06 -12.94 -4.34
CA TYR A 267 10.60 -13.72 -5.47
C TYR A 267 10.52 -12.97 -6.82
N ALA A 268 9.64 -11.97 -6.96
CA ALA A 268 9.51 -11.19 -8.19
C ALA A 268 10.79 -10.39 -8.50
N ALA A 269 11.60 -10.07 -7.48
CA ALA A 269 12.92 -9.47 -7.66
C ALA A 269 13.97 -10.46 -8.20
N SER A 270 13.79 -11.76 -7.95
CA SER A 270 14.73 -12.84 -8.32
C SER A 270 14.50 -13.43 -9.71
N VAL A 271 13.44 -13.02 -10.43
CA VAL A 271 13.08 -13.52 -11.76
C VAL A 271 12.93 -12.37 -12.76
N PRO A 272 12.96 -12.62 -14.10
CA PRO A 272 12.72 -11.57 -15.09
C PRO A 272 11.36 -10.87 -14.90
N ALA A 273 10.28 -11.64 -14.76
CA ALA A 273 8.97 -11.15 -14.33
C ALA A 273 8.13 -12.31 -13.77
N ALA A 274 7.19 -12.01 -12.88
CA ALA A 274 6.20 -12.95 -12.37
C ALA A 274 4.91 -12.88 -13.24
N GLU A 275 5.05 -13.19 -14.53
CA GLU A 275 4.02 -12.96 -15.55
C GLU A 275 2.67 -13.62 -15.24
N GLY A 276 2.70 -14.80 -14.58
CA GLY A 276 1.50 -15.54 -14.18
C GLY A 276 0.54 -14.72 -13.29
N ILE A 277 1.10 -13.88 -12.42
CA ILE A 277 0.35 -12.99 -11.54
C ILE A 277 0.42 -11.53 -11.99
N GLY A 278 1.07 -11.24 -13.13
CA GLY A 278 1.18 -9.89 -13.68
C GLY A 278 2.07 -8.95 -12.88
N GLN A 279 3.00 -9.45 -12.06
CA GLN A 279 3.94 -8.58 -11.34
C GLN A 279 5.27 -8.50 -12.08
N ASP A 280 5.60 -7.30 -12.55
CA ASP A 280 6.93 -6.94 -13.02
C ASP A 280 7.54 -5.94 -12.02
N PHE A 281 8.62 -6.36 -11.37
CA PHE A 281 9.22 -5.61 -10.28
C PHE A 281 9.71 -4.22 -10.74
N GLU A 282 10.31 -4.12 -11.92
CA GLU A 282 10.88 -2.88 -12.44
C GLU A 282 9.78 -1.90 -12.83
N LYS A 283 8.79 -2.37 -13.60
CA LYS A 283 7.65 -1.55 -14.08
C LYS A 283 6.78 -1.01 -12.94
N ILE A 284 6.61 -1.79 -11.88
CA ILE A 284 5.92 -1.33 -10.66
C ILE A 284 6.80 -0.33 -9.91
N SER A 285 8.07 -0.67 -9.67
CA SER A 285 8.99 0.15 -8.87
C SER A 285 9.21 1.56 -9.43
N GLN A 286 9.24 1.71 -10.76
CA GLN A 286 9.38 3.03 -11.36
C GLN A 286 8.18 3.96 -11.08
N ASN A 287 7.01 3.42 -10.72
CA ASN A 287 5.77 4.18 -10.51
C ASN A 287 5.34 4.32 -9.04
N VAL A 288 6.23 4.06 -8.07
CA VAL A 288 5.94 4.21 -6.62
C VAL A 288 7.00 5.04 -5.90
N ASP A 289 6.67 5.59 -4.73
CA ASP A 289 7.67 6.24 -3.86
C ASP A 289 8.43 5.22 -3.01
N VAL A 290 7.74 4.15 -2.60
CA VAL A 290 8.29 3.06 -1.80
C VAL A 290 7.88 1.72 -2.42
N ILE A 291 8.81 0.77 -2.53
CA ILE A 291 8.51 -0.62 -2.92
C ILE A 291 8.71 -1.54 -1.71
N SER A 292 7.74 -2.43 -1.48
CA SER A 292 7.72 -3.31 -0.31
C SER A 292 7.75 -4.79 -0.69
N PRO A 293 8.93 -5.33 -1.04
CA PRO A 293 9.06 -6.76 -1.30
C PRO A 293 8.87 -7.59 -0.04
N MET A 294 8.02 -8.61 -0.12
CA MET A 294 7.78 -9.59 0.95
C MET A 294 8.85 -10.67 0.91
N ILE A 295 9.89 -10.53 1.73
CA ILE A 295 11.09 -11.38 1.72
C ILE A 295 11.14 -12.34 2.91
N TYR A 296 9.98 -12.86 3.33
CA TYR A 296 9.86 -13.79 4.45
C TYR A 296 10.69 -15.06 4.23
N PRO A 297 11.63 -15.40 5.13
CA PRO A 297 12.44 -16.62 4.98
C PRO A 297 11.62 -17.90 4.80
N SER A 298 10.46 -18.01 5.45
CA SER A 298 9.53 -19.13 5.30
C SER A 298 8.93 -19.31 3.89
N HIS A 299 8.98 -18.29 3.04
CA HIS A 299 8.38 -18.29 1.71
C HIS A 299 9.40 -18.58 0.60
N TYR A 300 10.65 -18.86 0.96
CA TYR A 300 11.69 -19.27 0.03
C TYR A 300 11.91 -20.79 0.08
N SER A 301 12.04 -21.41 -1.11
CA SER A 301 12.21 -22.85 -1.23
C SER A 301 13.62 -23.32 -0.86
N THR A 302 13.75 -24.60 -0.52
CA THR A 302 15.04 -25.28 -0.29
C THR A 302 16.10 -24.91 -1.34
N GLY A 303 17.29 -24.52 -0.88
CA GLY A 303 18.44 -24.19 -1.71
C GLY A 303 18.52 -22.73 -2.16
N TRP A 304 17.48 -21.92 -1.94
CA TRP A 304 17.52 -20.49 -2.25
C TRP A 304 18.64 -19.81 -1.48
N PHE A 305 19.42 -18.98 -2.18
CA PHE A 305 20.59 -18.27 -1.64
C PHE A 305 21.63 -19.18 -0.97
N GLY A 306 21.64 -20.47 -1.30
CA GLY A 306 22.51 -21.47 -0.69
C GLY A 306 22.04 -21.98 0.68
N ALA A 307 20.87 -21.56 1.18
CA ALA A 307 20.31 -22.03 2.44
C ALA A 307 19.56 -23.35 2.24
N LYS A 308 19.92 -24.38 3.02
CA LYS A 308 19.20 -25.68 3.00
C LYS A 308 17.74 -25.51 3.45
N VAL A 309 17.51 -24.74 4.50
CA VAL A 309 16.17 -24.36 4.97
C VAL A 309 16.21 -22.83 5.15
N PRO A 310 15.71 -22.05 4.17
CA PRO A 310 15.70 -20.59 4.25
C PRO A 310 15.08 -20.05 5.54
N ASP A 311 13.96 -20.64 5.99
CA ASP A 311 13.31 -20.28 7.26
C ASP A 311 14.25 -20.38 8.49
N ALA A 312 15.19 -21.32 8.46
CA ALA A 312 16.19 -21.54 9.51
C ALA A 312 17.50 -20.76 9.31
N ALA A 313 17.59 -19.94 8.26
CA ALA A 313 18.77 -19.14 7.92
C ALA A 313 18.39 -17.68 7.60
N PRO A 314 17.70 -16.97 8.52
CA PRO A 314 17.08 -15.66 8.26
C PRO A 314 18.05 -14.65 7.65
N TYR A 315 19.26 -14.50 8.20
CA TYR A 315 20.27 -13.58 7.66
C TYR A 315 20.61 -13.91 6.20
N VAL A 316 20.87 -15.19 5.89
CA VAL A 316 21.27 -15.63 4.55
C VAL A 316 20.17 -15.31 3.53
N THR A 317 18.93 -15.60 3.88
CA THR A 317 17.79 -15.38 2.99
C THR A 317 17.52 -13.90 2.74
N ILE A 318 17.50 -13.07 3.79
CA ILE A 318 17.30 -11.63 3.65
C ILE A 318 18.44 -10.96 2.87
N ASN A 319 19.69 -11.35 3.14
CA ASN A 319 20.86 -10.84 2.42
C ASN A 319 20.78 -11.19 0.93
N GLY A 320 20.39 -12.42 0.59
CA GLY A 320 20.20 -12.84 -0.80
C GLY A 320 19.09 -12.04 -1.50
N ALA A 321 17.92 -11.95 -0.88
CA ALA A 321 16.78 -11.23 -1.43
C ALA A 321 17.03 -9.71 -1.59
N SER A 322 17.79 -9.11 -0.67
CA SER A 322 18.17 -7.70 -0.73
C SER A 322 19.12 -7.41 -1.90
N LYS A 323 20.05 -8.33 -2.19
CA LYS A 323 20.94 -8.23 -3.36
C LYS A 323 20.17 -8.35 -4.67
N ASP A 324 19.25 -9.31 -4.75
CA ASP A 324 18.37 -9.45 -5.92
C ASP A 324 17.53 -8.19 -6.15
N THR A 325 16.94 -7.64 -5.09
CA THR A 325 16.19 -6.37 -5.14
C THR A 325 17.05 -5.22 -5.64
N THR A 326 18.26 -5.06 -5.09
CA THR A 326 19.19 -4.00 -5.50
C THR A 326 19.54 -4.12 -6.97
N LYS A 327 19.93 -5.32 -7.41
CA LYS A 327 20.26 -5.62 -8.80
C LYS A 327 19.09 -5.33 -9.73
N LYS A 328 17.87 -5.70 -9.34
CA LYS A 328 16.65 -5.49 -10.14
C LYS A 328 16.33 -4.01 -10.34
N LEU A 329 16.72 -3.15 -9.40
CA LEU A 329 16.46 -1.71 -9.45
C LEU A 329 17.53 -0.92 -10.22
N GLU A 330 18.69 -1.51 -10.55
CA GLU A 330 19.81 -0.80 -11.19
C GLU A 330 19.42 -0.08 -12.49
N ALA A 331 18.54 -0.68 -13.30
CA ALA A 331 18.12 -0.11 -14.58
C ALA A 331 17.34 1.20 -14.41
N ILE A 332 16.44 1.25 -13.43
CA ILE A 332 15.61 2.43 -13.15
C ILE A 332 16.33 3.43 -12.23
N ASP A 333 17.31 2.98 -11.43
CA ASP A 333 18.18 3.85 -10.64
C ASP A 333 19.00 4.77 -11.53
N LYS A 334 19.55 4.23 -12.63
CA LYS A 334 20.27 5.03 -13.66
C LYS A 334 19.40 6.13 -14.29
N LYS A 335 18.07 5.99 -14.24
CA LYS A 335 17.10 6.98 -14.72
C LYS A 335 16.63 7.94 -13.61
N GLY A 336 17.09 7.76 -12.37
CA GLY A 336 16.63 8.51 -11.20
C GLY A 336 15.24 8.11 -10.73
N TRP A 337 14.76 6.92 -11.10
CA TRP A 337 13.40 6.44 -10.77
C TRP A 337 13.37 5.39 -9.65
N LYS A 338 14.49 5.14 -8.98
CA LYS A 338 14.53 4.18 -7.88
C LYS A 338 13.66 4.65 -6.70
N PRO A 339 12.68 3.83 -6.24
CA PRO A 339 11.93 4.12 -5.03
C PRO A 339 12.76 3.81 -3.77
N VAL A 340 12.27 4.25 -2.61
CA VAL A 340 12.72 3.72 -1.32
C VAL A 340 12.42 2.22 -1.27
N VAL A 341 13.37 1.42 -0.82
CA VAL A 341 13.19 -0.02 -0.62
C VAL A 341 12.84 -0.26 0.84
N ARG A 342 11.62 -0.77 1.11
CA ARG A 342 11.12 -1.05 2.46
C ARG A 342 10.49 -2.45 2.51
N PRO A 343 11.30 -3.51 2.63
CA PRO A 343 10.81 -4.88 2.63
C PRO A 343 9.90 -5.20 3.82
N TRP A 344 9.01 -6.17 3.61
CA TRP A 344 8.39 -6.88 4.70
C TRP A 344 9.27 -8.05 5.16
N ILE A 345 9.51 -8.14 6.47
CA ILE A 345 10.28 -9.21 7.12
C ILE A 345 9.42 -10.00 8.11
N GLN A 346 9.85 -11.22 8.43
CA GLN A 346 9.05 -12.20 9.17
C GLN A 346 9.21 -12.01 10.68
N ASP A 347 8.10 -11.93 11.41
CA ASP A 347 8.11 -11.97 12.88
C ASP A 347 7.13 -13.02 13.41
N PHE A 348 7.14 -14.21 12.80
CA PHE A 348 6.32 -15.36 13.19
C PHE A 348 7.07 -16.67 12.98
N THR A 349 6.66 -17.72 13.70
CA THR A 349 7.16 -19.08 13.51
C THR A 349 6.33 -19.81 12.45
N ALA A 350 6.97 -20.20 11.34
CA ALA A 350 6.34 -20.88 10.22
C ALA A 350 6.27 -22.39 10.43
N SER A 351 5.45 -22.87 11.37
CA SER A 351 5.43 -24.29 11.77
C SER A 351 5.05 -25.29 10.68
N TRP A 352 4.58 -24.81 9.53
CA TRP A 352 4.27 -25.62 8.34
C TRP A 352 5.51 -25.90 7.46
N VAL A 353 6.62 -25.18 7.67
CA VAL A 353 7.86 -25.36 6.90
C VAL A 353 8.64 -26.56 7.44
N SER A 354 8.99 -27.52 6.60
CA SER A 354 9.84 -28.64 7.02
C SER A 354 11.23 -28.12 7.44
N GLY A 355 11.60 -28.33 8.70
CA GLY A 355 12.86 -27.85 9.27
C GLY A 355 12.79 -26.43 9.84
N TYR A 356 11.60 -25.89 10.07
CA TYR A 356 11.40 -24.58 10.70
C TYR A 356 12.11 -24.45 12.03
N ILE A 357 12.41 -23.20 12.41
CA ILE A 357 12.91 -22.84 13.75
C ILE A 357 11.87 -21.96 14.45
N LYS A 358 11.93 -21.90 15.79
CA LYS A 358 11.15 -20.92 16.54
C LYS A 358 11.76 -19.54 16.32
N TYR A 359 10.93 -18.59 15.89
CA TYR A 359 11.34 -17.21 15.76
C TYR A 359 11.22 -16.50 17.11
N GLY A 360 12.31 -15.87 17.52
CA GLY A 360 12.38 -14.95 18.64
C GLY A 360 13.29 -13.76 18.31
N PRO A 361 13.81 -13.06 19.33
CA PRO A 361 14.53 -11.81 19.10
C PRO A 361 15.77 -11.96 18.21
N HIS A 362 16.49 -13.08 18.34
CA HIS A 362 17.67 -13.34 17.54
C HIS A 362 17.35 -13.44 16.04
N GLU A 363 16.33 -14.21 15.66
CA GLU A 363 15.95 -14.42 14.26
C GLU A 363 15.45 -13.13 13.60
N VAL A 364 14.73 -12.28 14.34
CA VAL A 364 14.32 -10.95 13.84
C VAL A 364 15.53 -10.03 13.67
N GLN A 365 16.44 -9.99 14.65
CA GLN A 365 17.67 -9.20 14.56
C GLN A 365 18.57 -9.62 13.41
N GLU A 366 18.65 -10.92 13.11
CA GLU A 366 19.44 -11.42 11.99
C GLU A 366 18.88 -10.98 10.63
N GLN A 367 17.56 -10.84 10.50
CA GLN A 367 16.93 -10.24 9.31
C GLN A 367 17.28 -8.74 9.21
N ILE A 368 17.15 -8.00 10.30
CA ILE A 368 17.46 -6.55 10.36
C ILE A 368 18.94 -6.30 10.06
N ARG A 369 19.83 -7.13 10.61
CA ARG A 369 21.27 -7.08 10.36
C ARG A 369 21.57 -7.28 8.87
N ALA A 370 20.94 -8.26 8.23
CA ALA A 370 21.08 -8.49 6.79
C ALA A 370 20.59 -7.31 5.94
N LEU A 371 19.48 -6.65 6.33
CA LEU A 371 19.02 -5.43 5.66
C LEU A 371 20.04 -4.30 5.77
N LYS A 372 20.52 -4.04 6.99
CA LYS A 372 21.53 -3.01 7.26
C LYS A 372 22.83 -3.24 6.50
N ASP A 373 23.30 -4.48 6.43
CA ASP A 373 24.51 -4.87 5.68
C ASP A 373 24.34 -4.68 4.15
N ASN A 374 23.10 -4.53 3.67
CA ASN A 374 22.76 -4.19 2.29
C ASN A 374 22.30 -2.72 2.12
N GLY A 375 22.49 -1.86 3.13
CA GLY A 375 22.13 -0.44 3.07
C GLY A 375 20.63 -0.16 3.04
N VAL A 376 19.81 -1.08 3.58
CA VAL A 376 18.36 -0.91 3.72
C VAL A 376 18.04 -0.58 5.17
N ASP A 377 17.63 0.67 5.41
CA ASP A 377 17.34 1.19 6.76
C ASP A 377 15.84 1.18 7.12
N GLU A 378 14.97 0.81 6.17
CA GLU A 378 13.52 0.80 6.35
C GLU A 378 12.98 -0.63 6.20
N PHE A 379 12.03 -1.02 7.04
CA PHE A 379 11.38 -2.32 6.96
C PHE A 379 10.01 -2.32 7.63
N LEU A 380 9.23 -3.34 7.33
CA LEU A 380 7.92 -3.59 7.94
C LEU A 380 7.90 -5.02 8.49
N LEU A 381 7.37 -5.20 9.70
CA LEU A 381 7.25 -6.50 10.35
C LEU A 381 5.89 -7.12 10.05
N TRP A 382 5.90 -8.32 9.49
CA TRP A 382 4.71 -9.09 9.25
C TRP A 382 4.49 -10.15 10.33
N ASN A 383 3.33 -10.08 10.98
CA ASN A 383 2.76 -11.16 11.75
C ASN A 383 1.22 -11.05 11.67
N ALA A 384 0.56 -12.04 11.08
CA ALA A 384 -0.88 -12.03 10.86
C ALA A 384 -1.71 -11.95 12.16
N ASN A 385 -1.14 -12.37 13.30
CA ASN A 385 -1.78 -12.28 14.61
C ASN A 385 -1.57 -10.92 15.30
N ASN A 386 -0.86 -9.98 14.66
CA ASN A 386 -0.42 -8.69 15.22
C ASN A 386 0.23 -8.85 16.61
N ASN A 387 1.06 -9.89 16.77
CA ASN A 387 1.86 -10.14 17.95
C ASN A 387 3.33 -10.10 17.56
N TYR A 388 4.06 -9.10 18.04
CA TYR A 388 5.43 -8.83 17.61
C TYR A 388 6.42 -9.11 18.75
N THR A 389 7.62 -9.55 18.37
CA THR A 389 8.64 -10.04 19.31
C THR A 389 9.26 -8.89 20.11
N PRO A 390 9.08 -8.82 21.45
CA PRO A 390 9.72 -7.79 22.25
C PRO A 390 11.23 -8.04 22.41
N ASN A 391 11.97 -7.04 22.92
CA ASN A 391 13.42 -7.11 23.19
C ASN A 391 14.28 -7.36 21.95
N VAL A 392 13.84 -6.87 20.80
CA VAL A 392 14.62 -6.77 19.56
C VAL A 392 15.25 -5.39 19.49
N SER A 393 16.51 -5.31 19.06
CA SER A 393 17.11 -4.04 18.61
C SER A 393 16.65 -3.79 17.17
N TYR A 394 15.65 -2.92 17.00
CA TYR A 394 14.90 -2.76 15.75
C TYR A 394 15.60 -1.81 14.78
#